data_AF-A0A3B4V6F1-F1
#
_entry.id   AF-A0A3B4V6F1-F1
#
_cell.length_a   1.000
_cell.length_b   1.000
_cell.length_c   1.000
_cell.angle_alpha   90.00
_cell.angle_beta   90.00
_cell.angle_gamma   90.00
#
_symmetry.space_group_name_H-M   'P 1'
#
loop_
_entity.id
_entity.type
_entity.pdbx_description
1 polymer ?
#
loop_
_entity_poly.entity_id
_entity_poly.type
_entity_poly.pdbx_seq_one_letter_code
_entity_poly.pdbx_strand_id
1 'polypeptide(L)'
;RQQHHKPDPSFETISPVRTHRKYIQAQTSSSGPSTSARFLTQEGIIEVVKRKRYFEKPCRERQRKNFENCRRIYHMEMARKIAFISKTSREDPWLGC
;
A
#
# COMPACT_ATOMS: atom_id res chain seq x y z
N ARG A 1 -2.19 -8.61 38.62
CA ARG A 1 -0.83 -9.06 38.21
C ARG A 1 -0.97 -9.85 36.92
N GLN A 2 -1.09 -9.16 35.78
CA GLN A 2 -1.28 -9.80 34.47
C GLN A 2 0.10 -10.17 33.92
N GLN A 3 0.33 -11.46 33.73
CA GLN A 3 1.57 -12.01 33.22
C GLN A 3 1.62 -11.74 31.71
N HIS A 4 2.54 -10.87 31.26
CA HIS A 4 2.92 -10.77 29.86
C HIS A 4 3.57 -12.10 29.45
N HIS A 5 2.82 -12.96 28.76
CA HIS A 5 3.39 -14.12 28.09
C HIS A 5 4.27 -13.61 26.93
N LYS A 6 5.60 -13.64 27.14
CA LYS A 6 6.58 -13.40 26.08
C LYS A 6 6.45 -14.55 25.08
N PRO A 7 6.27 -14.28 23.77
CA PRO A 7 6.26 -15.36 22.78
C PRO A 7 7.65 -16.00 22.69
N ASP A 8 7.68 -17.33 22.64
CA ASP A 8 8.88 -18.17 22.68
C ASP A 8 9.92 -17.82 21.59
N PRO A 9 11.23 -17.88 21.89
CA PRO A 9 12.31 -17.46 20.98
C PRO A 9 12.70 -18.52 19.93
N SER A 10 11.93 -19.60 19.77
CA SER A 10 12.33 -20.76 18.96
C SER A 10 11.94 -20.70 17.47
N PHE A 11 11.53 -19.53 16.95
CA PHE A 11 11.49 -19.32 15.49
C PHE A 11 12.78 -18.65 15.02
N GLU A 12 13.88 -19.35 15.25
CA GLU A 12 15.17 -19.05 14.66
C GLU A 12 15.03 -18.93 13.13
N THR A 13 15.54 -17.81 12.62
CA THR A 13 16.37 -17.76 11.41
C THR A 13 16.06 -18.78 10.31
N ILE A 14 15.05 -18.48 9.50
CA ILE A 14 15.02 -18.93 8.09
C ILE A 14 14.99 -17.68 7.21
N SER A 15 16.15 -17.09 7.01
CA SER A 15 16.44 -16.38 5.76
C SER A 15 17.31 -17.32 4.94
N PRO A 16 16.82 -17.80 3.79
CA PRO A 16 17.37 -17.25 2.56
C PRO A 16 16.36 -17.24 1.40
N VAL A 17 15.85 -16.07 1.03
CA VAL A 17 15.48 -15.83 -0.38
C VAL A 17 16.09 -14.52 -0.84
N ARG A 18 17.40 -14.61 -1.08
CA ARG A 18 18.16 -13.69 -1.91
C ARG A 18 17.83 -13.92 -3.39
N THR A 19 16.58 -13.68 -3.81
CA THR A 19 16.23 -13.85 -5.25
C THR A 19 15.07 -13.00 -5.77
N HIS A 20 14.62 -11.95 -5.08
CA HIS A 20 13.74 -10.95 -5.72
C HIS A 20 14.44 -9.64 -6.07
N ARG A 21 15.60 -9.35 -5.47
CA ARG A 21 16.38 -8.13 -5.77
C ARG A 21 17.00 -8.16 -7.17
N LYS A 22 17.30 -9.34 -7.73
CA LYS A 22 17.95 -9.48 -9.04
C LYS A 22 17.00 -9.30 -10.24
N TYR A 23 15.70 -9.56 -10.10
CA TYR A 23 14.75 -9.42 -11.21
C TYR A 23 14.34 -7.98 -11.51
N ILE A 24 14.36 -7.09 -10.50
CA ILE A 24 14.02 -5.67 -10.69
C ILE A 24 15.20 -4.91 -11.35
N GLN A 25 16.42 -5.41 -11.22
CA GLN A 25 17.64 -4.68 -11.57
C GLN A 25 18.13 -4.92 -13.02
N ALA A 26 17.46 -5.79 -13.79
CA ALA A 26 17.93 -6.26 -15.09
C ALA A 26 17.24 -5.64 -16.33
N GLN A 27 16.32 -4.67 -16.15
CA GLN A 27 15.60 -4.02 -17.26
C GLN A 27 15.58 -2.51 -17.08
N THR A 28 16.75 -1.87 -17.17
CA THR A 28 16.88 -0.41 -17.23
C THR A 28 17.58 0.00 -18.52
N SER A 29 16.83 -0.03 -19.62
CA SER A 29 17.20 0.67 -20.85
C SER A 29 17.00 2.18 -20.62
N SER A 30 18.10 2.92 -20.48
CA SER A 30 18.27 4.38 -20.65
C SER A 30 17.37 5.40 -19.92
N SER A 31 16.44 5.03 -19.03
CA SER A 31 15.68 5.99 -18.21
C SER A 31 16.05 5.90 -16.72
N GLY A 32 16.22 7.07 -16.09
CA GLY A 32 16.72 7.19 -14.71
C GLY A 32 15.84 6.45 -13.67
N PRO A 33 16.39 6.15 -12.49
CA PRO A 33 15.77 5.27 -11.48
C PRO A 33 14.39 5.73 -10.99
N SER A 34 14.06 7.01 -11.15
CA SER A 34 12.78 7.61 -10.75
C SER A 34 11.62 7.25 -11.68
N THR A 35 11.87 7.04 -12.97
CA THR A 35 10.81 6.74 -13.95
C THR A 35 10.41 5.27 -13.87
N SER A 36 11.39 4.38 -13.84
CA SER A 36 11.18 2.93 -13.68
C SER A 36 10.56 2.56 -12.32
N ALA A 37 10.93 3.23 -11.22
CA ALA A 37 10.31 3.00 -9.92
C ALA A 37 8.81 3.37 -9.87
N ARG A 38 8.41 4.43 -10.58
CA ARG A 38 7.00 4.84 -10.70
C ARG A 38 6.17 3.80 -11.46
N PHE A 39 6.66 3.31 -12.59
CA PHE A 39 6.00 2.24 -13.34
C PHE A 39 5.85 0.96 -12.50
N LEU A 40 6.90 0.53 -11.81
CA LEU A 40 6.84 -0.67 -10.95
C LEU A 40 5.91 -0.51 -9.74
N THR A 41 5.71 0.73 -9.27
CA THR A 41 4.74 1.04 -8.20
C THR A 41 3.31 1.02 -8.75
N GLN A 42 3.10 1.60 -9.94
CA GLN A 42 1.79 1.64 -10.61
C GLN A 42 1.27 0.23 -10.93
N GLU A 43 2.15 -0.67 -11.41
CA GLU A 43 1.83 -2.08 -11.66
C GLU A 43 1.69 -2.92 -10.37
N GLY A 44 1.95 -2.33 -9.19
CA GLY A 44 1.85 -3.01 -7.89
C GLY A 44 2.91 -4.10 -7.65
N ILE A 45 3.88 -4.26 -8.55
CA ILE A 45 4.92 -5.31 -8.51
C ILE A 45 5.75 -5.20 -7.23
N ILE A 46 6.08 -3.97 -6.82
CA ILE A 46 6.87 -3.71 -5.60
C ILE A 46 6.15 -4.24 -4.35
N GLU A 47 4.84 -4.04 -4.23
CA GLU A 47 4.06 -4.48 -3.07
C GLU A 47 3.89 -6.01 -3.05
N VAL A 48 3.71 -6.63 -4.22
CA VAL A 48 3.67 -8.09 -4.34
C VAL A 48 4.99 -8.72 -3.90
N VAL A 49 6.13 -8.17 -4.36
CA VAL A 49 7.46 -8.66 -4.00
C VAL A 49 7.72 -8.52 -2.50
N LYS A 50 7.34 -7.38 -1.89
CA LYS A 50 7.45 -7.17 -0.44
C LYS A 50 6.63 -8.20 0.34
N ARG A 51 5.39 -8.47 -0.08
CA ARG A 51 4.48 -9.42 0.58
C ARG A 51 4.96 -10.87 0.47
N LYS A 52 5.52 -11.26 -0.68
CA LYS A 52 6.08 -12.60 -0.89
C LYS A 52 7.38 -12.86 -0.12
N ARG A 53 7.96 -11.86 0.54
CA ARG A 53 9.17 -12.03 1.37
C ARG A 53 8.94 -12.92 2.59
N TYR A 54 7.73 -12.90 3.15
CA TYR A 54 7.35 -13.71 4.30
C TYR A 54 5.97 -14.33 4.08
N PHE A 55 5.74 -15.54 4.59
CA PHE A 55 4.44 -16.18 4.46
C PHE A 55 3.35 -15.39 5.20
N GLU A 56 2.34 -14.92 4.48
CA GLU A 56 1.13 -14.32 5.03
C GLU A 56 0.07 -15.42 5.22
N LYS A 57 -0.44 -15.59 6.46
CA LYS A 57 -1.51 -16.56 6.73
C LYS A 57 -2.77 -16.21 5.91
N PRO A 58 -3.52 -17.20 5.37
CA PRO A 58 -4.69 -16.92 4.52
C PRO A 58 -5.78 -16.04 5.17
N CYS A 59 -5.97 -16.17 6.48
CA CYS A 59 -6.92 -15.32 7.22
C CYS A 59 -6.50 -13.84 7.23
N ARG A 60 -5.19 -13.56 7.37
CA ARG A 60 -4.63 -12.20 7.33
C ARG A 60 -4.71 -11.62 5.93
N GLU A 61 -4.42 -12.43 4.91
CA GLU A 61 -4.53 -12.01 3.52
C GLU A 61 -5.96 -11.59 3.15
N ARG A 62 -6.97 -12.36 3.58
CA ARG A 62 -8.39 -12.02 3.36
C ARG A 62 -8.78 -10.72 4.06
N GLN A 63 -8.39 -10.53 5.32
CA GLN A 63 -8.66 -9.29 6.06
C GLN A 63 -8.03 -8.08 5.37
N ARG A 64 -6.76 -8.21 4.94
CA ARG A 64 -6.05 -7.17 4.21
C ARG A 64 -6.73 -6.81 2.90
N LYS A 65 -7.08 -7.81 2.07
CA LYS A 65 -7.79 -7.59 0.80
C LYS A 65 -9.13 -6.88 1.02
N ASN A 66 -9.88 -7.26 2.04
CA ASN A 66 -11.15 -6.60 2.37
C ASN A 66 -10.94 -5.13 2.78
N PHE A 67 -9.96 -4.87 3.66
CA PHE A 67 -9.61 -3.51 4.07
C PHE A 67 -9.16 -2.64 2.89
N GLU A 68 -8.26 -3.14 2.05
CA GLU A 68 -7.77 -2.43 0.85
C GLU A 68 -8.92 -2.09 -0.11
N ASN A 69 -9.87 -3.01 -0.31
CA ASN A 69 -11.02 -2.79 -1.18
C ASN A 69 -11.96 -1.71 -0.63
N CYS A 70 -12.36 -1.81 0.64
CA CYS A 70 -13.22 -0.82 1.29
C CYS A 70 -12.54 0.55 1.33
N ARG A 71 -11.25 0.59 1.65
CA ARG A 71 -10.44 1.81 1.62
C ARG A 71 -10.43 2.44 0.23
N ARG A 72 -10.20 1.66 -0.83
CA ARG A 72 -10.21 2.15 -2.22
C ARG A 72 -11.56 2.77 -2.59
N ILE A 73 -12.67 2.10 -2.26
CA ILE A 73 -14.03 2.61 -2.52
C ILE A 73 -14.23 3.93 -1.78
N TYR A 74 -13.91 3.97 -0.49
CA TYR A 74 -14.05 5.18 0.32
C TYR A 74 -13.24 6.36 -0.22
N HIS A 75 -11.95 6.17 -0.54
CA HIS A 75 -11.12 7.25 -1.08
C HIS A 75 -11.61 7.73 -2.44
N MET A 76 -12.09 6.82 -3.29
CA MET A 76 -12.62 7.17 -4.60
C MET A 76 -13.92 7.99 -4.48
N GLU A 77 -14.87 7.55 -3.64
CA GLU A 77 -16.10 8.32 -3.38
C GLU A 77 -15.80 9.68 -2.72
N MET A 78 -14.90 9.69 -1.73
CA MET A 78 -14.53 10.93 -1.04
C MET A 78 -13.87 11.92 -2.01
N ALA A 79 -12.99 11.47 -2.90
CA ALA A 79 -12.39 12.31 -3.93
C ALA A 79 -13.46 12.90 -4.86
N ARG A 80 -14.48 12.12 -5.25
CA ARG A 80 -15.61 12.63 -6.05
C ARG A 80 -16.44 13.65 -5.29
N LYS A 81 -16.72 13.41 -4.01
CA LYS A 81 -17.44 14.36 -3.15
C LYS A 81 -16.68 15.68 -3.03
N ILE A 82 -15.38 15.62 -2.77
CA ILE A 82 -14.52 16.81 -2.69
C ILE A 82 -14.54 17.56 -4.02
N ALA A 83 -14.32 16.87 -5.14
CA ALA A 83 -14.36 17.49 -6.46
C ALA A 83 -15.72 18.15 -6.75
N PHE A 84 -16.83 17.54 -6.31
CA PHE A 84 -18.16 18.11 -6.44
C PHE A 84 -18.33 19.38 -5.61
N ILE A 85 -18.05 19.34 -4.31
CA ILE A 85 -18.21 20.47 -3.38
C ILE A 85 -17.25 21.62 -3.74
N SER A 86 -16.04 21.31 -4.22
CA SER A 86 -15.07 22.32 -4.64
C SER A 86 -15.56 23.20 -5.81
N LYS A 87 -16.56 22.76 -6.59
CA LYS A 87 -17.16 23.61 -7.62
C LYS A 87 -17.99 24.76 -7.04
N THR A 88 -18.52 24.56 -5.84
CA THR A 88 -19.36 25.53 -5.13
C THR A 88 -18.58 26.25 -4.02
N SER A 89 -17.26 26.06 -3.91
CA SER A 89 -16.42 26.82 -2.96
C SER A 89 -16.21 28.26 -3.48
N ARG A 90 -17.25 29.07 -3.32
CA ARG A 90 -17.28 30.50 -3.63
C ARG A 90 -17.44 31.27 -2.33
N GLU A 91 -17.00 32.52 -2.32
CA GLU A 91 -17.31 33.44 -1.22
C GLU A 91 -18.82 33.54 -1.05
N ASP A 92 -19.26 33.68 0.20
CA ASP A 92 -20.68 33.74 0.54
C ASP A 92 -21.34 34.89 -0.25
N PRO A 93 -22.36 34.60 -1.08
CA PRO A 93 -23.06 35.63 -1.81
C PRO A 93 -23.86 36.59 -0.91
N TRP A 94 -24.09 36.27 0.36
CA TRP A 94 -24.92 37.07 1.28
C TRP A 94 -24.12 37.61 2.47
N LEU A 95 -22.99 38.24 2.19
CA LEU A 95 -22.20 38.91 3.23
C LEU A 95 -23.02 40.00 3.93
N GLY A 96 -23.33 39.79 5.22
CA GLY A 96 -23.97 40.78 6.08
C GLY A 96 -25.50 40.66 6.25
N CYS A 97 -26.11 39.56 5.82
CA CYS A 97 -27.47 39.17 6.21
C CYS A 97 -27.44 38.05 7.28
#